data_AF-A0A890CEH9-F1
#
_entry.id   AF-A0A890CEH9-F1
#
_cell.length_a   1.000
_cell.length_b   1.000
_cell.length_c   1.000
_cell.angle_alpha   90.00
_cell.angle_beta   90.00
_cell.angle_gamma   90.00
#
_symmetry.space_group_name_H-M   'P 1'
#
loop_
_entity.id
_entity.type
_entity.pdbx_description
1 polymer ?
#
loop_
_entity_poly.entity_id
_entity_poly.type
_entity_poly.pdbx_seq_one_letter_code
_entity_poly.pdbx_strand_id
1 'polypeptide(L)' 'MLNICSLIGICHYDLFSYSSSFFFGKLPESYAFLNPIVDVMPVIPVLFFLLAFVWQAAVSFR' A
#
# COMPACT_ATOMS: atom_id res chain seq x y z
N MET A 1 -25.46 3.75 -19.10
CA MET A 1 -24.14 3.80 -19.77
C MET A 1 -23.16 4.45 -18.80
N LEU A 2 -22.37 3.66 -18.07
CA LEU A 2 -21.42 4.20 -17.08
C LEU A 2 -20.23 4.81 -17.83
N ASN A 3 -19.99 6.12 -17.64
CA ASN A 3 -18.87 6.83 -18.26
C ASN A 3 -17.54 6.47 -17.56
N ILE A 4 -16.41 6.53 -18.28
CA ILE A 4 -15.06 6.24 -17.75
C ILE A 4 -14.77 7.05 -16.47
N CYS A 5 -15.19 8.31 -16.40
CA CYS A 5 -15.05 9.14 -15.20
C CYS A 5 -15.86 8.64 -13.99
N SER A 6 -17.03 8.04 -14.24
CA SER A 6 -17.86 7.43 -13.18
C SER A 6 -17.26 6.14 -12.65
N LEU A 7 -16.55 5.38 -13.50
CA LEU A 7 -15.90 4.14 -13.13
C LEU A 7 -14.64 4.39 -12.28
N ILE A 8 -13.85 5.42 -12.63
CA ILE A 8 -12.70 5.87 -11.84
C ILE A 8 -13.15 6.33 -10.43
N GLY A 9 -14.27 7.04 -10.33
CA GLY A 9 -14.81 7.50 -9.04
C GLY A 9 -15.24 6.36 -8.11
N ILE A 10 -15.88 5.31 -8.64
CA ILE A 10 -16.28 4.12 -7.88
C ILE A 10 -15.04 3.34 -7.42
N CYS A 11 -14.07 3.11 -8.33
CA CYS A 11 -12.81 2.44 -7.98
C CYS A 11 -12.02 3.19 -6.89
N HIS A 12 -12.07 4.52 -6.86
CA HIS A 12 -11.37 5.31 -5.84
C HIS A 12 -12.07 5.24 -4.47
N TYR A 13 -13.40 5.20 -4.44
CA TYR A 13 -14.18 5.08 -3.21
C TYR A 13 -14.04 3.68 -2.58
N ASP A 14 -14.02 2.62 -3.39
CA ASP A 14 -13.79 1.24 -2.94
C ASP A 14 -12.35 1.03 -2.46
N LEU A 15 -11.35 1.57 -3.18
CA LEU A 15 -9.94 1.52 -2.76
C LEU A 15 -9.72 2.29 -1.45
N PHE A 16 -10.38 3.44 -1.28
CA PHE A 16 -10.29 4.25 -0.06
C PHE A 16 -11.03 3.59 1.11
N SER A 17 -12.18 2.95 0.88
CA SER A 17 -12.92 2.18 1.90
C SER A 17 -12.22 0.87 2.29
N TYR A 18 -11.48 0.22 1.39
CA TYR A 18 -10.66 -0.94 1.75
C TYR A 18 -9.38 -0.51 2.50
N SER A 19 -8.85 0.67 2.21
CA SER A 19 -7.68 1.25 2.90
C SER A 19 -7.98 1.58 4.38
N SER A 20 -9.19 2.01 4.72
CA SER A 20 -9.57 2.23 6.14
C SER A 20 -9.76 0.93 6.93
N SER A 21 -9.77 -0.23 6.25
CA SER A 21 -9.70 -1.55 6.85
C SER A 21 -8.25 -2.03 6.96
N PHE A 22 -7.34 -1.19 7.45
CA PHE A 22 -6.10 -1.68 8.05
C PHE A 22 -6.50 -2.55 9.24
N PHE A 23 -6.65 -3.84 9.01
CA PHE A 23 -6.93 -4.83 10.05
C PHE A 23 -5.79 -4.82 11.06
N PHE A 24 -5.90 -3.99 12.10
CA PHE A 24 -5.10 -4.07 13.32
C PHE A 24 -5.61 -5.23 14.18
N GLY A 25 -5.50 -6.44 13.66
CA GLY A 25 -5.68 -7.67 14.42
C GLY A 25 -4.38 -8.00 15.16
N LYS A 26 -4.47 -8.50 16.39
CA LYS A 26 -3.30 -9.08 17.05
C LYS A 26 -2.87 -10.33 16.30
N LEU A 27 -1.57 -10.48 16.10
CA LEU A 27 -0.99 -11.75 15.65
C LEU A 27 -1.30 -12.86 16.66
N PRO A 28 -1.36 -14.13 16.22
CA PRO A 28 -1.40 -15.27 17.14
C PRO A 28 -0.21 -15.20 18.12
N GLU A 29 -0.39 -15.72 19.34
CA GLU A 29 0.59 -15.60 20.43
C GLU A 29 2.00 -16.09 20.06
N SER A 30 2.09 -17.16 19.26
CA SER A 30 3.36 -17.69 18.74
C SER A 30 4.13 -16.72 17.83
N TYR A 31 3.45 -15.73 17.24
CA TYR A 31 4.01 -14.72 16.36
C TYR A 31 4.05 -13.33 16.98
N ALA A 32 3.72 -13.19 18.27
CA ALA A 32 3.65 -11.88 18.93
C ALA A 32 4.99 -11.12 18.91
N PHE A 33 6.12 -11.82 18.82
CA PHE A 33 7.43 -11.19 18.68
C PHE A 33 7.63 -10.49 17.32
N LEU A 34 6.83 -10.82 16.31
CA LEU A 34 6.86 -10.20 14.98
C LEU A 34 5.96 -8.96 14.86
N ASN A 35 5.18 -8.63 15.90
CA ASN A 35 4.32 -7.44 15.89
C ASN A 35 5.07 -6.17 15.41
N PRO A 36 6.29 -5.87 15.89
CA PRO A 36 7.01 -4.68 15.42
C PRO A 36 7.30 -4.66 13.91
N ILE A 37 7.46 -5.83 13.28
CA ILE A 37 7.70 -5.93 11.84
C ILE A 37 6.39 -5.70 11.09
N VAL A 38 5.30 -6.33 11.55
CA VAL A 38 3.98 -6.20 10.95
C VAL A 38 3.47 -4.76 11.02
N ASP A 39 3.79 -4.03 12.09
CA ASP A 39 3.47 -2.61 12.23
C ASP A 39 4.14 -1.74 11.15
N VAL A 40 5.27 -2.18 10.59
CA VAL A 40 6.00 -1.47 9.52
C VAL A 40 5.58 -1.94 8.11
N MET A 41 5.05 -3.15 7.95
CA MET A 41 4.66 -3.71 6.65
C MET A 41 3.75 -2.80 5.79
N PRO A 42 2.79 -2.02 6.34
CA PRO A 42 2.01 -1.05 5.58
C PRO A 42 2.82 -0.03 4.77
N VAL A 43 4.07 0.25 5.14
CA VAL A 43 4.93 1.22 4.44
C VAL A 43 5.54 0.67 3.15
N ILE A 44 5.54 -0.65 2.96
CA ILE A 44 6.22 -1.33 1.83
C ILE A 44 5.83 -0.75 0.45
N PRO A 45 4.56 -0.47 0.13
CA PRO A 45 4.19 0.12 -1.16
C PRO A 45 4.87 1.48 -1.42
N VAL A 46 5.04 2.31 -0.38
CA VAL A 46 5.74 3.59 -0.48
C VAL A 46 7.22 3.37 -0.76
N LEU A 47 7.85 2.37 -0.14
CA LEU A 47 9.25 2.03 -0.41
C LEU A 47 9.47 1.61 -1.86
N PHE A 48 8.55 0.85 -2.47
CA PHE A 48 8.64 0.49 -3.90
C PHE A 48 8.45 1.69 -4.83
N PHE A 49 7.55 2.62 -4.48
CA PHE A 49 7.42 3.87 -5.22
C PHE A 49 8.73 4.68 -5.18
N LEU A 50 9.35 4.82 -4.01
CA LEU A 50 10.64 5.50 -3.86
C LEU A 50 11.77 4.75 -4.57
N LEU A 51 11.74 3.42 -4.56
CA LEU A 51 12.71 2.58 -5.25
C LEU A 51 12.71 2.84 -6.76
N ALA A 52 11.57 3.18 -7.37
CA ALA A 52 11.52 3.56 -8.78
C ALA A 52 12.39 4.80 -9.08
N PHE A 53 12.40 5.79 -8.18
CA PHE A 53 13.27 6.98 -8.31
C PHE A 53 14.73 6.66 -8.03
N VAL A 54 15.01 5.81 -7.05
CA VAL A 54 16.38 5.32 -6.79
C VAL A 54 16.92 4.58 -8.02
N TRP A 55 16.10 3.72 -8.63
CA TRP A 55 16.46 3.00 -9.84
C TRP A 55 16.68 3.95 -11.02
N GLN A 56 15.77 4.90 -11.24
CA GLN A 56 15.94 5.90 -12.29
C GLN A 56 17.19 6.76 -12.08
N ALA A 57 17.49 7.17 -10.85
CA ALA A 57 18.72 7.88 -10.52
C ALA A 57 19.97 7.03 -10.80
N ALA A 58 19.94 5.72 -10.53
CA ALA A 58 21.04 4.80 -10.79
C ALA A 58 21.35 4.66 -12.29
N VAL A 59 20.35 4.84 -13.17
CA VAL A 59 20.52 4.88 -14.64
C VAL A 59 20.55 6.30 -15.21
N SER A 60 20.82 7.30 -14.37
CA SER A 60 20.95 8.73 -14.75
C SER A 60 19.70 9.34 -15.40
N PHE A 61 18.51 8.85 -15.04
CA PHE A 61 17.22 9.31 -15.60
C PHE A 61 17.19 9.30 -17.14
N ARG A 62 17.77 8.25 -17.74
CA ARG A 62 17.71 8.00 -19.18
C ARG A 62 16.44 7.29 -19.60
#